data_AF-A0A523Y182-F1
#
_entry.id   AF-A0A523Y182-F1
#
_cell.length_a   1.000
_cell.length_b   1.000
_cell.length_c   1.000
_cell.angle_alpha   90.00
_cell.angle_beta   90.00
_cell.angle_gamma   90.00
#
_symmetry.space_group_name_H-M   'P 1'
#
loop_
_entity.id
_entity.type
_entity.pdbx_description
1 polymer ?
#
loop_
_entity_poly.entity_id
_entity_poly.type
_entity_poly.pdbx_seq_one_letter_code
_entity_poly.pdbx_strand_id
1 'polypeptide(L)'
;MISSRDGLIKREDVNNMARFLRKIPWRLERLGVKRAPPEAAANYASQLLEGFKIPSARRDHVLLRLQVGLTRLYSRLYPPET
;
A
#
# COMPACT_ATOMS: atom_id res chain seq x y z
N MET A 1 9.21 -21.54 2.19
CA MET A 1 9.28 -20.70 3.41
C MET A 1 7.93 -20.77 4.08
N ILE A 2 7.87 -20.77 5.41
CA ILE A 2 6.60 -20.74 6.15
C ILE A 2 6.48 -19.35 6.77
N SER A 3 5.35 -18.67 6.55
CA SER A 3 5.08 -17.38 7.17
C SER A 3 4.80 -17.54 8.66
N SER A 4 4.91 -16.46 9.44
CA SER A 4 4.50 -16.44 10.86
C SER A 4 3.00 -16.68 11.10
N ARG A 5 2.21 -16.87 10.04
CA ARG A 5 0.77 -17.22 10.09
C ARG A 5 0.52 -18.58 9.45
N ASP A 6 1.51 -19.47 9.48
CA ASP A 6 1.46 -20.84 8.99
C ASP A 6 1.15 -21.02 7.49
N GLY A 7 1.08 -19.93 6.73
CA GLY A 7 0.94 -19.96 5.28
C GLY A 7 2.26 -20.31 4.58
N LEU A 8 2.22 -21.26 3.64
CA LEU A 8 3.33 -21.55 2.74
C LEU A 8 3.58 -20.35 1.81
N ILE A 9 4.80 -19.81 1.84
CA ILE A 9 5.26 -18.75 0.93
C ILE A 9 6.21 -19.37 -0.10
N LYS A 10 5.84 -19.25 -1.39
CA LYS A 10 6.70 -19.58 -2.52
C LYS A 10 7.66 -18.43 -2.81
N ARG A 11 8.76 -18.74 -3.48
CA ARG A 11 9.73 -17.71 -3.90
C ARG A 11 9.12 -16.66 -4.83
N GLU A 12 8.16 -17.09 -5.65
CA GLU A 12 7.37 -16.22 -6.54
C GLU A 12 6.56 -15.19 -5.76
N ASP A 13 5.97 -15.57 -4.63
CA ASP A 13 5.19 -14.65 -3.78
C ASP A 13 6.05 -13.50 -3.25
N VAL A 14 7.30 -13.81 -2.87
CA VAL A 14 8.28 -12.79 -2.43
C VAL A 14 8.66 -11.85 -3.58
N ASN A 15 8.91 -12.40 -4.77
CA ASN A 15 9.23 -11.58 -5.94
C ASN A 15 8.04 -10.68 -6.34
N ASN A 16 6.82 -11.21 -6.28
CA ASN A 16 5.60 -10.45 -6.55
C ASN A 16 5.41 -9.32 -5.52
N MET A 17 5.64 -9.60 -4.24
CA MET A 17 5.60 -8.59 -3.19
C MET A 17 6.68 -7.51 -3.39
N ALA A 18 7.91 -7.89 -3.71
CA ALA A 18 8.98 -6.93 -3.97
C ALA A 18 8.67 -6.02 -5.18
N ARG A 19 8.14 -6.58 -6.28
CA ARG A 19 7.70 -5.81 -7.44
C ARG A 19 6.54 -4.87 -7.10
N PHE A 20 5.62 -5.30 -6.27
CA PHE A 20 4.52 -4.48 -5.78
C PHE A 20 5.04 -3.30 -4.94
N LEU A 21 5.88 -3.56 -3.95
CA LEU A 21 6.42 -2.52 -3.05
C LEU A 21 7.21 -1.45 -3.79
N ARG A 22 7.92 -1.80 -4.88
CA ARG A 22 8.65 -0.83 -5.72
C ARG A 22 7.75 0.20 -6.41
N LYS A 23 6.47 -0.11 -6.64
CA LYS A 23 5.54 0.81 -7.29
C LYS A 23 5.02 1.91 -6.35
N ILE A 24 5.04 1.66 -5.04
CA ILE A 24 4.44 2.56 -4.05
C ILE A 24 5.21 3.90 -3.96
N PRO A 25 6.54 3.93 -3.79
CA PRO A 25 7.29 5.19 -3.69
C PRO A 25 7.08 6.09 -4.91
N TRP A 26 7.19 5.54 -6.11
CA TRP A 26 7.01 6.31 -7.35
C TRP A 26 5.63 6.94 -7.46
N ARG A 27 4.57 6.24 -7.03
CA ARG A 27 3.21 6.81 -7.03
C ARG A 27 3.05 7.91 -5.99
N LEU A 28 3.60 7.72 -4.78
CA LEU A 28 3.55 8.74 -3.73
C LEU A 28 4.35 9.99 -4.13
N GLU A 29 5.49 9.81 -4.79
CA GLU A 29 6.29 10.91 -5.33
C GLU A 29 5.51 11.75 -6.34
N ARG A 30 4.80 11.12 -7.28
CA ARG A 30 3.95 11.85 -8.23
C ARG A 30 2.84 12.66 -7.55
N LEU A 31 2.36 12.22 -6.39
CA LEU A 31 1.39 12.99 -5.60
C LEU A 31 2.06 14.15 -4.88
N GLY A 32 3.25 13.92 -4.31
CA GLY A 32 4.03 14.95 -3.63
C GLY A 32 4.42 16.08 -4.56
N VAL A 33 4.89 15.76 -5.78
CA VAL A 33 5.20 16.75 -6.83
C VAL A 33 3.97 17.59 -7.19
N LYS A 34 2.77 17.00 -7.15
CA LYS A 34 1.49 17.69 -7.42
C LYS A 34 0.92 18.40 -6.19
N ARG A 35 1.59 18.33 -5.04
CA ARG A 35 1.09 18.82 -3.74
C ARG A 35 -0.33 18.31 -3.45
N ALA A 36 -0.60 17.06 -3.82
CA ALA A 36 -1.91 16.46 -3.61
C ALA A 36 -2.18 16.31 -2.10
N PRO A 37 -3.45 16.39 -1.67
CA PRO A 37 -3.79 16.24 -0.26
C PRO A 37 -3.58 14.78 0.20
N PRO A 38 -3.33 14.52 1.51
CA PRO A 38 -3.03 13.18 2.01
C PRO A 38 -4.11 12.12 1.71
N GLU A 39 -5.37 12.54 1.56
CA GLU A 39 -6.50 11.69 1.16
C GLU A 39 -6.30 11.09 -0.23
N ALA A 40 -5.58 11.79 -1.11
CA ALA A 40 -5.23 11.27 -2.42
C ALA A 40 -4.39 9.99 -2.31
N ALA A 41 -3.51 9.89 -1.31
CA ALA A 41 -2.72 8.67 -1.04
C ALA A 41 -3.61 7.52 -0.55
N ALA A 42 -4.63 7.81 0.27
CA ALA A 42 -5.60 6.81 0.74
C ALA A 42 -6.41 6.21 -0.43
N ASN A 43 -6.80 7.03 -1.40
CA ASN A 43 -7.59 6.59 -2.55
C ASN A 43 -6.86 5.56 -3.44
N TYR A 44 -5.53 5.46 -3.37
CA TYR A 44 -4.79 4.40 -4.07
C TYR A 44 -4.88 3.04 -3.41
N ALA A 45 -5.31 2.96 -2.14
CA ALA A 45 -5.36 1.70 -1.41
C ALA A 45 -6.27 0.67 -2.10
N SER A 46 -7.43 1.09 -2.62
CA SER A 46 -8.36 0.20 -3.33
C SER A 46 -7.72 -0.42 -4.57
N GLN A 47 -7.09 0.41 -5.41
CA GLN A 47 -6.38 -0.02 -6.63
C GLN A 47 -5.22 -0.97 -6.31
N LEU A 48 -4.51 -0.74 -5.20
CA LEU A 48 -3.40 -1.60 -4.79
C LEU A 48 -3.89 -2.98 -4.32
N LEU A 49 -5.10 -3.07 -3.76
CA LEU A 49 -5.68 -4.33 -3.29
C LEU A 49 -6.26 -5.21 -4.39
N GLU A 50 -6.57 -4.65 -5.57
CA GLU A 50 -7.07 -5.44 -6.71
C GLU A 50 -6.11 -6.54 -7.15
N GLY A 51 -4.80 -6.34 -6.96
CA GLY A 51 -3.77 -7.33 -7.26
C GLY A 51 -3.68 -8.50 -6.28
N PHE A 52 -4.47 -8.52 -5.20
CA PHE A 52 -4.38 -9.50 -4.13
C PHE A 52 -5.67 -10.31 -3.95
N LYS A 53 -5.51 -11.62 -3.78
CA LYS A 53 -6.59 -12.52 -3.35
C LYS A 53 -6.79 -12.37 -1.85
N ILE A 54 -7.82 -11.63 -1.46
CA ILE A 54 -8.14 -11.35 -0.05
C ILE A 54 -9.52 -11.96 0.27
N PRO A 55 -9.65 -12.76 1.33
CA PRO A 55 -10.96 -13.23 1.78
C PRO A 55 -11.90 -12.05 2.04
N SER A 56 -13.14 -12.12 1.56
CA SER A 56 -14.14 -11.03 1.66
C SER A 56 -14.28 -10.51 3.10
N ALA A 57 -14.35 -11.42 4.07
CA ALA A 57 -14.43 -11.11 5.50
C ALA A 57 -13.28 -10.23 6.04
N ARG A 58 -12.15 -10.13 5.34
CA ARG A 58 -10.98 -9.32 5.74
C ARG A 58 -10.75 -8.12 4.83
N ARG A 59 -11.50 -7.99 3.73
CA ARG A 59 -11.22 -6.99 2.69
C ARG A 59 -11.25 -5.57 3.24
N ASP A 60 -12.29 -5.22 4.00
CA ASP A 60 -12.47 -3.87 4.54
C ASP A 60 -11.38 -3.51 5.55
N HIS A 61 -11.03 -4.47 6.43
CA HIS A 61 -9.96 -4.29 7.39
C HIS A 61 -8.60 -4.08 6.71
N VAL A 62 -8.30 -4.85 5.66
CA VAL A 62 -7.07 -4.72 4.89
C VAL A 62 -7.03 -3.37 4.15
N LEU A 63 -8.16 -2.95 3.56
CA LEU A 63 -8.30 -1.65 2.91
C LEU A 63 -8.04 -0.51 3.88
N LEU A 64 -8.71 -0.50 5.02
CA LEU A 64 -8.53 0.54 6.04
C LEU A 64 -7.06 0.63 6.51
N ARG A 65 -6.43 -0.52 6.78
CA ARG A 65 -5.01 -0.55 7.18
C ARG A 65 -4.10 0.04 6.10
N LEU A 66 -4.36 -0.27 4.84
CA LEU A 66 -3.56 0.22 3.73
C LEU A 66 -3.77 1.73 3.52
N GLN A 67 -5.02 2.21 3.60
CA GLN A 67 -5.35 3.64 3.55
C GLN A 67 -4.58 4.42 4.61
N VAL A 68 -4.73 4.02 5.88
CA VAL A 68 -4.06 4.68 7.02
C VAL A 68 -2.53 4.63 6.86
N GLY A 69 -1.98 3.49 6.45
CA GLY A 69 -0.55 3.34 6.24
C GLY A 69 -0.01 4.26 5.13
N LEU A 70 -0.71 4.36 4.01
CA LEU A 70 -0.32 5.21 2.89
C LEU A 70 -0.43 6.69 3.23
N THR A 71 -1.52 7.12 3.87
CA THR A 71 -1.68 8.50 4.31
C THR A 71 -0.57 8.90 5.28
N ARG A 72 -0.30 8.09 6.30
CA ARG A 72 0.78 8.37 7.26
C ARG A 72 2.15 8.43 6.60
N LEU A 73 2.44 7.49 5.69
CA LEU A 73 3.69 7.49 4.95
C LEU A 73 3.82 8.75 4.08
N TYR A 74 2.76 9.12 3.37
CA TYR A 74 2.73 10.29 2.50
C TYR A 74 2.94 11.59 3.30
N SER A 75 2.18 11.81 4.37
CA SER A 75 2.30 13.01 5.22
C SER A 75 3.68 13.15 5.85
N ARG A 76 4.37 12.05 6.13
CA ARG A 76 5.75 12.08 6.63
C ARG A 76 6.77 12.47 5.56
N LEU A 77 6.54 12.05 4.31
CA LEU A 77 7.45 12.33 3.19
C LEU A 77 7.20 13.71 2.56
N TYR A 78 5.95 14.17 2.58
CA TYR A 78 5.49 15.41 1.97
C TYR A 78 4.65 16.20 2.99
N PRO A 79 5.29 16.79 4.01
CA PRO A 79 4.57 17.62 4.96
C PRO A 79 3.98 18.85 4.26
N PRO A 80 2.81 19.35 4.70
CA PRO A 80 2.31 20.63 4.23
C PRO A 80 3.32 21.74 4.58
N GLU A 81 3.58 22.64 3.64
CA GLU A 81 4.38 23.85 3.92
C GLU A 81 3.61 24.70 4.95
N THR A 82 4.20 24.89 6.14
CA THR A 82 3.73 25.79 7.21
C THR A 82 3.68 27.23 6.78
#